data_AF-A0A6N7F3P5-F1
#
_entry.id   AF-A0A6N7F3P5-F1
#
_cell.length_a   1.000
_cell.length_b   1.000
_cell.length_c   1.000
_cell.angle_alpha   90.00
_cell.angle_beta   90.00
_cell.angle_gamma   90.00
#
_symmetry.space_group_name_H-M   'P 1'
#
loop_
_entity.id
_entity.type
_entity.pdbx_description
1 polymer ?
#
loop_
_entity_poly.entity_id
_entity_poly.type
_entity_poly.pdbx_seq_one_letter_code
_entity_poly.pdbx_strand_id
1 'polypeptide(L)'
;MKKIMIQFHATLEELVGYVNSVSSEFELFVTVMVLKPFSLKEIAGELSVEALNFDGYIRIIFTTQKPSMDATSQNNFFDLNQGAIGLLIGRLTEQGLKESALSFMSDNKEEIAIANKVALRLKKITKAGAIAVDPINGAEANARTHRYTEGAKALYDEGVKIIPLAGNCFFKFTN
;
A
#
# COMPACT_ATOMS: atom_id res chain seq x y z
N MET A 1 -16.36 -14.64 4.06
CA MET A 1 -15.58 -13.57 3.40
C MET A 1 -14.21 -13.44 4.05
N LYS A 2 -13.14 -13.57 3.28
CA LYS A 2 -11.77 -13.37 3.73
C LYS A 2 -11.42 -11.89 3.64
N LYS A 3 -10.68 -11.38 4.61
CA LYS A 3 -10.11 -10.02 4.61
C LYS A 3 -8.59 -10.08 4.80
N ILE A 4 -7.87 -9.27 4.04
CA ILE A 4 -6.44 -8.99 4.23
C ILE A 4 -6.29 -7.48 4.41
N MET A 5 -5.55 -7.10 5.45
CA MET A 5 -5.14 -5.72 5.71
C MET A 5 -3.72 -5.76 6.27
N ILE A 6 -2.79 -5.11 5.58
CA ILE A 6 -1.39 -4.98 6.02
C ILE A 6 -1.01 -3.50 5.91
N GLN A 7 -0.75 -2.88 7.04
CA GLN A 7 -0.25 -1.52 7.13
C GLN A 7 1.27 -1.54 7.25
N PHE A 8 1.94 -0.67 6.50
CA PHE A 8 3.39 -0.64 6.46
C PHE A 8 3.94 0.70 5.94
N HIS A 9 5.23 0.92 6.13
CA HIS A 9 5.94 2.04 5.49
C HIS A 9 6.95 1.52 4.48
N ALA A 10 7.04 2.19 3.35
CA ALA A 10 7.96 1.87 2.27
C ALA A 10 8.30 3.12 1.47
N THR A 11 9.48 3.13 0.85
CA THR A 11 9.83 4.15 -0.15
C THR A 11 9.02 3.96 -1.43
N LEU A 12 8.95 4.99 -2.27
CA LEU A 12 8.20 4.92 -3.52
C LEU A 12 8.83 3.94 -4.50
N GLU A 13 10.16 3.89 -4.52
CA GLU A 13 10.99 3.00 -5.33
C GLU A 13 10.72 1.53 -4.96
N GLU A 14 10.69 1.21 -3.66
CA GLU A 14 10.37 -0.15 -3.19
C GLU A 14 8.93 -0.54 -3.52
N LEU A 15 7.98 0.40 -3.43
CA LEU A 15 6.58 0.15 -3.82
C LEU A 15 6.45 -0.13 -5.31
N VAL A 16 7.15 0.63 -6.17
CA VAL A 16 7.16 0.41 -7.62
C VAL A 16 7.80 -0.94 -7.95
N GLY A 17 8.96 -1.24 -7.36
CA GLY A 17 9.63 -2.54 -7.53
C GLY A 17 8.75 -3.71 -7.07
N TYR A 18 8.04 -3.54 -5.96
CA TYR A 18 7.07 -4.51 -5.48
C TYR A 18 5.90 -4.71 -6.46
N VAL A 19 5.28 -3.61 -6.91
CA VAL A 19 4.15 -3.64 -7.87
C VAL A 19 4.55 -4.38 -9.14
N ASN A 20 5.69 -4.04 -9.74
CA ASN A 20 6.18 -4.67 -10.97
C ASN A 20 6.50 -6.15 -10.76
N SER A 21 7.14 -6.50 -9.64
CA SER A 21 7.44 -7.90 -9.34
C SER A 21 6.18 -8.73 -9.20
N VAL A 22 5.16 -8.27 -8.47
CA VAL A 22 3.95 -9.07 -8.26
C VAL A 22 3.02 -9.06 -9.46
N SER A 23 2.96 -7.98 -10.24
CA SER A 23 2.13 -7.94 -11.44
C SER A 23 2.68 -8.88 -12.50
N SER A 24 4.01 -8.90 -12.71
CA SER A 24 4.65 -9.83 -13.65
C SER A 24 4.57 -11.28 -13.17
N GLU A 25 4.90 -11.57 -11.90
CA GLU A 25 4.92 -12.95 -11.37
C GLU A 25 3.54 -13.62 -11.35
N PHE A 26 2.47 -12.84 -11.19
CA PHE A 26 1.10 -13.35 -11.08
C PHE A 26 0.18 -12.92 -12.24
N GLU A 27 0.75 -12.36 -13.31
CA GLU A 27 0.03 -11.91 -14.51
C GLU A 27 -1.17 -10.99 -14.20
N LEU A 28 -0.97 -10.03 -13.28
CA LEU A 28 -2.03 -9.14 -12.81
C LEU A 28 -2.10 -7.87 -13.64
N PHE A 29 -3.33 -7.44 -13.94
CA PHE A 29 -3.59 -6.10 -14.48
C PHE A 29 -3.37 -5.07 -13.38
N VAL A 30 -2.74 -3.95 -13.74
CA VAL A 30 -2.42 -2.86 -12.82
C VAL A 30 -3.19 -1.61 -13.22
N THR A 31 -3.95 -1.06 -12.27
CA THR A 31 -4.64 0.23 -12.43
C THR A 31 -4.16 1.19 -11.36
N VAL A 32 -3.79 2.41 -11.77
CA VAL A 32 -3.60 3.55 -10.86
C VAL A 32 -4.95 4.22 -10.66
N MET A 33 -5.37 4.33 -9.41
CA MET A 33 -6.56 5.05 -8.97
C MET A 33 -6.12 6.28 -8.18
N VAL A 34 -6.51 7.47 -8.63
CA VAL A 34 -6.39 8.72 -7.87
C VAL A 34 -7.73 8.98 -7.20
N LEU A 35 -7.74 9.32 -5.91
CA LEU A 35 -9.00 9.46 -5.15
C LEU A 35 -9.59 10.87 -5.20
N LYS A 36 -8.78 11.91 -5.44
CA LYS A 36 -9.22 13.32 -5.41
C LYS A 36 -8.37 14.19 -6.36
N PRO A 37 -8.92 14.65 -7.51
CA PRO A 37 -10.18 14.18 -8.10
C PRO A 37 -10.13 12.69 -8.45
N PHE A 38 -11.28 12.01 -8.47
CA PHE A 38 -11.31 10.60 -8.80
C PHE A 38 -10.93 10.38 -10.27
N SER A 39 -9.93 9.53 -10.52
CA SER A 39 -9.55 9.12 -11.86
C SER A 39 -8.91 7.73 -11.86
N LEU A 40 -8.97 7.07 -13.02
CA LEU A 40 -8.42 5.75 -13.23
C LEU A 40 -7.47 5.79 -14.44
N LYS A 41 -6.34 5.09 -14.32
CA LYS A 41 -5.38 4.92 -15.40
C LYS A 41 -4.87 3.49 -15.41
N GLU A 42 -5.12 2.78 -16.49
CA GLU A 42 -4.51 1.47 -16.73
C GLU A 42 -3.01 1.64 -17.00
N ILE A 43 -2.18 0.75 -16.45
CA ILE A 43 -0.74 0.73 -16.67
C ILE A 43 -0.41 -0.39 -17.63
N ALA A 44 0.07 -0.02 -18.81
CA ALA A 44 0.62 -0.95 -19.78
C ALA A 44 2.10 -1.17 -19.48
N GLY A 45 2.48 -2.40 -19.11
CA GLY A 45 3.87 -2.76 -18.82
C GLY A 45 4.31 -2.41 -17.40
N GLU A 46 5.58 -2.01 -17.25
CA GLU A 46 6.16 -1.69 -15.95
C GLU A 46 5.72 -0.30 -15.46
N LEU A 47 5.33 -0.25 -14.18
CA LEU A 47 5.10 1.00 -13.48
C LEU A 47 6.44 1.69 -13.21
N SER A 48 6.48 3.01 -13.36
CA SER A 48 7.63 3.83 -12.97
C SER A 48 7.28 4.75 -11.81
N VAL A 49 8.30 5.31 -11.15
CA VAL A 49 8.12 6.29 -10.07
C VAL A 49 7.43 7.56 -10.60
N GLU A 50 7.81 8.00 -11.80
CA GLU A 50 7.24 9.18 -12.47
C GLU A 50 5.76 8.96 -12.80
N ALA A 51 5.38 7.72 -13.13
CA ALA A 51 3.98 7.36 -13.34
C ALA A 51 3.13 7.49 -12.08
N LEU A 52 3.73 7.66 -10.90
CA LEU A 52 3.05 7.93 -9.64
C LEU A 52 3.15 9.39 -9.19
N ASN A 53 3.69 10.28 -10.02
CA ASN A 53 3.80 11.71 -9.71
C ASN A 53 2.49 12.47 -9.94
N PHE A 54 1.46 12.14 -9.17
CA PHE A 54 0.17 12.86 -9.17
C PHE A 54 -0.06 13.61 -7.86
N ASP A 55 -0.83 14.68 -7.88
CA ASP A 55 -1.35 15.26 -6.64
C ASP A 55 -2.50 14.40 -6.10
N GLY A 56 -2.52 14.19 -4.78
CA GLY A 56 -3.58 13.46 -4.08
C GLY A 56 -3.21 12.05 -3.63
N TYR A 57 -4.23 11.32 -3.18
CA TYR A 57 -4.09 9.96 -2.66
C TYR A 57 -4.15 8.96 -3.82
N ILE A 58 -3.08 8.19 -3.97
CA ILE A 58 -2.97 7.14 -4.98
C ILE A 58 -3.21 5.77 -4.35
N ARG A 59 -3.98 4.96 -5.07
CA ARG A 59 -4.09 3.53 -4.84
C ARG A 59 -3.73 2.78 -6.12
N ILE A 60 -2.84 1.80 -6.01
CA ILE A 60 -2.60 0.80 -7.06
C ILE A 60 -3.58 -0.33 -6.86
N ILE A 61 -4.22 -0.75 -7.92
CA ILE A 61 -5.16 -1.87 -7.91
C ILE A 61 -4.59 -2.99 -8.76
N PHE A 62 -4.64 -4.21 -8.22
CA PHE A 62 -4.36 -5.43 -8.94
C PHE A 62 -5.66 -6.20 -9.20
N THR A 63 -5.85 -6.66 -10.42
CA THR A 63 -6.94 -7.56 -10.80
C THR A 63 -6.42 -8.73 -11.63
N THR A 64 -7.05 -9.90 -11.50
CA THR A 64 -6.70 -11.10 -12.28
C THR A 64 -7.33 -11.08 -13.68
N GLN A 65 -8.34 -10.24 -13.89
CA GLN A 65 -8.99 -10.01 -15.17
C GLN A 65 -8.88 -8.54 -15.55
N LYS A 66 -9.10 -8.23 -16.83
CA LYS A 66 -9.11 -6.85 -17.31
C LYS A 66 -10.18 -6.06 -16.55
N PRO A 67 -9.83 -4.96 -15.86
CA PRO A 67 -10.77 -4.24 -15.01
C PRO A 67 -11.77 -3.43 -15.85
N SER A 68 -13.00 -3.28 -15.34
CA SER A 68 -13.93 -2.26 -15.81
C SER A 68 -13.45 -0.88 -15.33
N MET A 69 -13.28 0.02 -16.29
CA MET A 69 -12.81 1.39 -16.10
C MET A 69 -13.96 2.41 -16.07
N ASP A 70 -15.21 1.94 -16.12
CA ASP A 70 -16.42 2.78 -16.16
C ASP A 70 -16.81 3.33 -14.77
N ALA A 71 -16.02 3.01 -13.74
CA ALA A 71 -16.32 3.44 -12.40
C ALA A 71 -16.23 4.96 -12.25
N THR A 72 -17.12 5.53 -11.44
CA THR A 72 -17.18 6.98 -11.16
C THR A 72 -16.74 7.33 -9.74
N SER A 73 -16.48 6.32 -8.91
CA SER A 73 -15.96 6.47 -7.55
C SER A 73 -15.20 5.21 -7.13
N GLN A 74 -14.45 5.31 -6.03
CA GLN A 74 -13.71 4.18 -5.47
C GLN A 74 -14.62 2.99 -5.14
N ASN A 75 -15.75 3.24 -4.46
CA ASN A 75 -16.66 2.16 -4.06
C ASN A 75 -17.26 1.48 -5.31
N ASN A 76 -17.70 2.29 -6.26
CA ASN A 76 -18.23 1.78 -7.53
C ASN A 76 -17.17 0.97 -8.30
N PHE A 77 -15.88 1.34 -8.23
CA PHE A 77 -14.81 0.54 -8.82
C PHE A 77 -14.71 -0.84 -8.20
N PHE A 78 -14.73 -0.93 -6.85
CA PHE A 78 -14.69 -2.24 -6.17
C PHE A 78 -15.95 -3.07 -6.43
N ASP A 79 -17.10 -2.43 -6.63
CA ASP A 79 -18.34 -3.14 -6.99
C ASP A 79 -18.23 -3.78 -8.39
N LEU A 80 -17.67 -3.06 -9.36
CA LEU A 80 -17.48 -3.53 -10.73
C LEU A 80 -16.32 -4.53 -10.89
N ASN A 81 -15.33 -4.48 -9.99
CA ASN A 81 -14.10 -5.24 -10.05
C ASN A 81 -13.90 -6.08 -8.78
N GLN A 82 -14.77 -7.07 -8.59
CA GLN A 82 -14.72 -7.97 -7.44
C GLN A 82 -13.36 -8.68 -7.37
N GLY A 83 -12.88 -8.93 -6.15
CA GLY A 83 -11.56 -9.54 -5.93
C GLY A 83 -10.37 -8.61 -6.14
N ALA A 84 -10.59 -7.34 -6.45
CA ALA A 84 -9.50 -6.37 -6.58
C ALA A 84 -8.67 -6.25 -5.29
N ILE A 85 -7.35 -6.27 -5.44
CA ILE A 85 -6.39 -6.04 -4.35
C ILE A 85 -5.95 -4.59 -4.43
N GLY A 86 -6.19 -3.81 -3.39
CA GLY A 86 -5.83 -2.40 -3.33
C GLY A 86 -4.58 -2.16 -2.50
N LEU A 87 -3.59 -1.48 -3.06
CA LEU A 87 -2.39 -0.98 -2.42
C LEU A 87 -2.42 0.55 -2.36
N LEU A 88 -2.70 1.10 -1.18
CA LEU A 88 -2.57 2.53 -0.91
C LEU A 88 -1.07 2.90 -0.85
N ILE A 89 -0.70 3.98 -1.55
CA ILE A 89 0.67 4.48 -1.62
C ILE A 89 0.87 5.60 -0.59
N GLY A 90 1.63 5.28 0.46
CA GLY A 90 2.20 6.26 1.37
C GLY A 90 3.33 7.03 0.69
N ARG A 91 3.44 8.33 0.97
CA ARG A 91 4.45 9.21 0.39
C ARG A 91 5.29 9.89 1.45
N LEU A 92 6.54 10.19 1.07
CA LEU A 92 7.36 11.14 1.79
C LEU A 92 6.78 12.56 1.58
N THR A 93 6.50 13.24 2.67
CA THR A 93 6.10 14.66 2.69
C THR A 93 6.97 15.42 3.69
N GLU A 94 6.80 16.74 3.77
CA GLU A 94 7.46 17.57 4.79
C GLU A 94 7.18 17.12 6.23
N GLN A 95 6.06 16.41 6.46
CA GLN A 95 5.68 15.90 7.78
C GLN A 95 6.32 14.55 8.10
N GLY A 96 6.85 13.85 7.10
CA GLY A 96 7.40 12.50 7.23
C GLY A 96 6.92 11.52 6.16
N LEU A 97 7.30 10.26 6.33
CA LEU A 97 6.87 9.16 5.48
C LEU A 97 5.49 8.65 5.93
N LYS A 98 4.49 8.80 5.06
CA LYS A 98 3.13 8.29 5.29
C LYS A 98 3.04 6.78 5.10
N GLU A 99 2.09 6.18 5.81
CA GLU A 99 1.78 4.76 5.74
C GLU A 99 1.18 4.36 4.38
N SER A 100 1.63 3.21 3.89
CA SER A 100 1.06 2.41 2.82
C SER A 100 0.19 1.28 3.39
N ALA A 101 -0.78 0.82 2.61
CA ALA A 101 -1.65 -0.27 3.06
C ALA A 101 -2.06 -1.20 1.91
N LEU A 102 -1.84 -2.51 2.09
CA LEU A 102 -2.38 -3.55 1.22
C LEU A 102 -3.71 -4.05 1.79
N SER A 103 -4.75 -4.06 0.96
CA SER A 103 -6.11 -4.41 1.32
C SER A 103 -6.76 -5.32 0.29
N PHE A 104 -7.54 -6.30 0.76
CA PHE A 104 -8.31 -7.21 -0.10
C PHE A 104 -9.49 -7.80 0.69
N MET A 105 -10.58 -8.06 -0.02
CA MET A 105 -11.75 -8.71 0.54
C MET A 105 -12.52 -9.48 -0.54
N SER A 106 -12.76 -10.77 -0.33
CA SER A 106 -13.56 -11.62 -1.22
C SER A 106 -13.95 -12.93 -0.50
N ASP A 107 -14.95 -13.64 -1.00
CA ASP A 107 -15.27 -15.03 -0.66
C ASP A 107 -14.86 -16.03 -1.75
N ASN A 108 -14.45 -15.56 -2.93
CA ASN A 108 -13.94 -16.40 -4.01
C ASN A 108 -12.57 -17.01 -3.65
N LYS A 109 -12.48 -18.34 -3.69
CA LYS A 109 -11.27 -19.09 -3.30
C LYS A 109 -10.06 -18.79 -4.17
N GLU A 110 -10.24 -18.54 -5.46
CA GLU A 110 -9.15 -18.27 -6.40
C GLU A 110 -8.55 -16.88 -6.16
N GLU A 111 -9.41 -15.86 -6.02
CA GLU A 111 -9.00 -14.50 -5.68
C GLU A 111 -8.29 -14.46 -4.32
N ILE A 112 -8.81 -15.20 -3.33
CA ILE A 112 -8.16 -15.35 -2.02
C ILE A 112 -6.76 -15.94 -2.15
N ALA A 113 -6.57 -16.95 -3.00
CA ALA A 113 -5.27 -17.58 -3.20
C ALA A 113 -4.25 -16.58 -3.79
N ILE A 114 -4.66 -15.79 -4.79
CA ILE A 114 -3.82 -14.74 -5.37
C ILE A 114 -3.50 -13.64 -4.36
N ALA A 115 -4.51 -13.14 -3.63
CA ALA A 115 -4.30 -12.10 -2.62
C ALA A 115 -3.36 -12.55 -1.49
N ASN A 116 -3.41 -13.83 -1.09
CA ASN A 116 -2.45 -14.39 -0.15
C ASN A 116 -1.02 -14.43 -0.72
N LYS A 117 -0.84 -14.77 -2.01
CA LYS A 117 0.48 -14.74 -2.67
C LYS A 117 1.05 -13.33 -2.72
N VAL A 118 0.25 -12.35 -3.15
CA VAL A 118 0.60 -10.92 -3.17
C VAL A 118 1.00 -10.46 -1.76
N ALA A 119 0.15 -10.72 -0.75
CA ALA A 119 0.45 -10.38 0.65
C ALA A 119 1.70 -11.08 1.20
N LEU A 120 1.98 -12.32 0.79
CA LEU A 120 3.18 -13.04 1.19
C LEU A 120 4.44 -12.40 0.60
N ARG A 121 4.39 -11.94 -0.67
CA ARG A 121 5.51 -11.21 -1.29
C ARG A 121 5.79 -9.91 -0.54
N LEU A 122 4.75 -9.16 -0.17
CA LEU A 122 4.91 -7.94 0.64
C LEU A 122 5.58 -8.25 2.00
N LYS A 123 5.15 -9.33 2.66
CA LYS A 123 5.76 -9.75 3.94
C LYS A 123 7.22 -10.18 3.82
N LYS A 124 7.68 -10.61 2.64
CA LYS A 124 9.08 -10.97 2.41
C LYS A 124 10.00 -9.75 2.29
N ILE A 125 9.48 -8.64 1.78
CA ILE A 125 10.24 -7.39 1.63
C ILE A 125 10.06 -6.42 2.82
N THR A 126 9.29 -6.81 3.84
CA THR A 126 9.02 -5.98 5.01
C THR A 126 9.32 -6.72 6.31
N LYS A 127 9.88 -6.01 7.29
CA LYS A 127 10.04 -6.45 8.67
C LYS A 127 8.83 -6.03 9.51
N ALA A 128 8.48 -6.81 10.53
CA ALA A 128 7.40 -6.49 11.46
C ALA A 128 7.94 -5.96 12.80
N GLY A 129 7.19 -5.07 13.43
CA GLY A 129 7.43 -4.55 14.76
C GLY A 129 7.83 -3.08 14.76
N ALA A 130 7.00 -2.23 15.35
CA ALA A 130 7.32 -0.83 15.59
C ALA A 130 6.84 -0.43 16.99
N ILE A 131 7.21 0.76 17.44
CA ILE A 131 6.65 1.39 18.64
C ILE A 131 5.85 2.59 18.19
N ALA A 132 4.54 2.58 18.45
CA ALA A 132 3.69 3.74 18.27
C ALA A 132 3.87 4.69 19.46
N VAL A 133 4.03 5.98 19.18
CA VAL A 133 4.30 7.02 20.18
C VAL A 133 3.25 8.12 20.07
N ASP A 134 2.60 8.43 21.18
CA ASP A 134 1.72 9.58 21.33
C ASP A 134 2.56 10.87 21.37
N PRO A 135 2.36 11.82 20.44
CA PRO A 135 3.16 13.04 20.38
C PRO A 135 2.84 14.03 21.50
N ILE A 136 1.73 13.87 22.23
CA ILE A 136 1.29 14.80 23.27
C ILE A 136 1.98 14.49 24.60
N ASN A 137 2.03 13.22 25.00
CA ASN A 137 2.54 12.79 26.31
C ASN A 137 3.73 11.82 26.23
N GLY A 138 4.13 11.40 25.02
CA GLY A 138 5.24 10.47 24.81
C GLY A 138 4.93 9.00 25.15
N ALA A 139 3.67 8.66 25.42
CA ALA A 139 3.27 7.29 25.73
C ALA A 139 3.59 6.35 24.56
N GLU A 140 4.12 5.18 24.88
CA GLU A 140 4.55 4.20 23.90
C GLU A 140 3.69 2.95 23.94
N ALA A 141 3.36 2.42 22.76
CA ALA A 141 2.67 1.15 22.60
C ALA A 141 3.35 0.29 21.54
N ASN A 142 3.52 -1.00 21.84
CA ASN A 142 4.10 -1.95 20.91
C ASN A 142 3.15 -2.20 19.73
N ALA A 143 3.54 -1.79 18.53
CA ALA A 143 2.85 -2.04 17.27
C ALA A 143 3.48 -3.27 16.56
N ARG A 144 3.36 -4.45 17.18
CA ARG A 144 4.05 -5.69 16.75
C ARG A 144 3.72 -6.14 15.33
N THR A 145 2.52 -5.82 14.85
CA THR A 145 2.03 -6.20 13.52
C THR A 145 2.31 -5.17 12.45
N HIS A 146 2.69 -3.95 12.83
CA HIS A 146 3.07 -2.89 11.91
C HIS A 146 4.35 -3.27 11.18
N ARG A 147 4.44 -2.97 9.89
CA ARG A 147 5.58 -3.39 9.07
C ARG A 147 6.31 -2.21 8.44
N TYR A 148 7.54 -2.43 8.01
CA TYR A 148 8.32 -1.44 7.26
C TYR A 148 9.35 -2.14 6.38
N THR A 149 9.78 -1.47 5.31
CA THR A 149 10.89 -1.90 4.45
C THR A 149 12.22 -1.33 4.93
N GLU A 150 13.33 -1.83 4.37
CA GLU A 150 14.66 -1.28 4.66
C GLU A 150 14.80 0.18 4.23
N GLY A 151 14.22 0.59 3.10
CA GLY A 151 14.21 1.99 2.69
C GLY A 151 13.46 2.89 3.67
N ALA A 152 12.33 2.44 4.21
CA ALA A 152 11.62 3.20 5.25
C ALA A 152 12.43 3.29 6.56
N LYS A 153 13.20 2.25 6.89
CA LYS A 153 14.13 2.26 8.04
C LYS A 153 15.27 3.24 7.84
N ALA A 154 15.87 3.27 6.65
CA ALA A 154 16.92 4.23 6.32
C ALA A 154 16.44 5.68 6.49
N LEU A 155 15.25 6.01 5.97
CA LEU A 155 14.65 7.34 6.15
C LEU A 155 14.42 7.66 7.64
N TYR A 156 13.93 6.69 8.42
CA TYR A 156 13.76 6.87 9.87
C TYR A 156 15.09 7.19 10.57
N ASP A 157 16.16 6.47 10.22
CA ASP A 157 17.49 6.66 10.80
C ASP A 157 18.10 8.03 10.42
N GLU A 158 17.71 8.58 9.28
CA GLU A 158 18.02 9.95 8.85
C GLU A 158 17.17 11.02 9.56
N GLY A 159 16.25 10.62 10.44
CA GLY A 159 15.41 11.52 11.22
C GLY A 159 14.04 11.82 10.59
N VAL A 160 13.67 11.14 9.49
CA VAL A 160 12.34 11.27 8.90
C VAL A 160 11.30 10.67 9.85
N LYS A 161 10.26 11.45 10.17
CA LYS A 161 9.16 10.98 10.99
C LYS A 161 8.33 9.94 10.23
N ILE A 162 7.98 8.86 10.91
CA ILE A 162 7.14 7.80 10.33
C ILE A 162 5.71 8.00 10.83
N ILE A 163 4.79 8.34 9.94
CA ILE A 163 3.44 8.78 10.33
C ILE A 163 2.36 7.83 9.82
N PRO A 164 1.32 7.53 10.62
CA PRO A 164 0.20 6.70 10.18
C PRO A 164 -0.61 7.43 9.12
N LEU A 165 -1.46 6.69 8.40
CA LEU A 165 -2.45 7.29 7.52
C LEU A 165 -3.50 8.10 8.30
N ALA A 166 -3.88 7.60 9.48
CA ALA A 166 -4.88 8.18 10.35
C ALA A 166 -4.50 8.03 11.83
N GLY A 167 -4.97 8.95 12.66
CA GLY A 167 -4.62 9.02 14.07
C GLY A 167 -3.47 10.00 14.35
N ASN A 168 -3.25 10.28 15.63
CA ASN A 168 -2.24 11.22 16.09
C ASN A 168 -1.12 10.46 16.82
N CYS A 169 -0.33 9.70 16.07
CA CYS A 169 0.88 9.05 16.58
C CYS A 169 2.01 9.13 15.55
N PHE A 170 3.19 8.69 15.94
CA PHE A 170 4.26 8.35 15.01
C PHE A 170 4.89 7.02 15.40
N PHE A 171 5.59 6.39 14.46
CA PHE A 171 6.25 5.12 14.70
C PHE A 171 7.75 5.32 14.88
N LYS A 172 8.31 4.58 15.83
CA LYS A 172 9.75 4.31 15.94
C LYS A 172 10.01 2.91 15.43
N PHE A 173 10.98 2.76 14.55
CA PHE A 173 11.43 1.44 14.09
C PHE A 173 12.57 0.94 14.96
N THR A 174 12.50 -0.32 15.38
CA THR A 174 13.54 -0.95 16.19
C THR A 174 14.55 -1.64 15.29
N ASN A 175 15.83 -1.61 15.68
CA ASN A 175 16.89 -2.38 15.03
C ASN A 175 16.61 -3.89 15.05
#